data_AF-Q94FV0-F1
#
_entry.id   AF-Q94FV0-F1
#
_cell.length_a   1.000
_cell.length_b   1.000
_cell.length_c   1.000
_cell.angle_alpha   90.00
_cell.angle_beta   90.00
_cell.angle_gamma   90.00
#
_symmetry.space_group_name_H-M   'P 1'
#
loop_
_entity.id
_entity.type
_entity.pdbx_description
1 polymer ?
#
loop_
_entity_poly.entity_id
_entity_poly.type
_entity_poly.pdbx_seq_one_letter_code
_entity_poly.pdbx_strand_id
1 'polypeptide(L)' 'MVGGMLLHCKSLRKFEHSGGWIKALLEEAENERMHLMTFMEVAQPRWYERALVFTVQGVFFNAYFLGYLISPKFAHRM' A
#
# COMPACT_ATOMS: atom_id res chain seq x y z
N MET A 1 0.97 -2.28 0.77
CA MET A 1 1.02 -2.32 -0.71
C MET A 1 2.29 -1.69 -1.31
N VAL A 2 2.54 -0.38 -1.13
CA VAL A 2 3.68 0.34 -1.76
C VAL A 2 5.06 -0.30 -1.47
N GLY A 3 5.32 -0.66 -0.21
CA GLY A 3 6.56 -1.32 0.18
C GLY A 3 6.77 -2.69 -0.50
N GLY A 4 5.70 -3.47 -0.65
CA GLY A 4 5.73 -4.76 -1.36
C GLY A 4 6.03 -4.59 -2.85
N MET A 5 5.41 -3.59 -3.50
CA MET A 5 5.66 -3.24 -4.90
C MET A 5 7.12 -2.83 -5.14
N LEU A 6 7.66 -1.95 -4.30
CA LEU A 6 9.04 -1.47 -4.44
C LEU A 6 10.06 -2.57 -4.13
N LEU A 7 9.79 -3.41 -3.12
CA LEU A 7 10.62 -4.58 -2.84
C LEU A 7 10.58 -5.57 -4.00
N HIS A 8 9.43 -5.79 -4.62
CA HIS A 8 9.27 -6.61 -5.81
C HIS A 8 10.11 -6.09 -6.98
N CYS A 9 10.00 -4.80 -7.32
CA CYS A 9 10.82 -4.19 -8.36
C CYS A 9 12.32 -4.27 -8.05
N LYS A 10 12.71 -4.10 -6.77
CA LYS A 10 14.11 -4.21 -6.34
C LYS A 10 14.64 -5.64 -6.47
N SER A 11 13.83 -6.63 -6.08
CA SER A 11 14.11 -8.07 -6.21
C SER A 11 14.37 -8.45 -7.67
N LEU A 12 13.51 -7.98 -8.57
CA LEU A 12 13.67 -8.18 -10.02
C LEU A 12 14.94 -7.52 -10.56
N ARG A 13 15.22 -6.27 -10.17
CA ARG A 13 16.41 -5.53 -10.65
C ARG A 13 17.72 -6.16 -10.19
N LYS A 14 17.73 -6.76 -9.00
CA LYS A 14 18.92 -7.38 -8.39
C LYS A 14 19.02 -8.88 -8.62
N PHE A 15 17.99 -9.51 -9.17
CA PHE A 15 17.87 -10.97 -9.27
C PHE A 15 18.09 -11.68 -7.91
N GLU A 16 17.66 -11.03 -6.81
CA GLU A 16 17.79 -11.52 -5.44
C GLU A 16 16.42 -11.98 -4.92
N HIS A 17 16.37 -13.08 -4.16
CA HIS A 17 15.15 -13.52 -3.50
C HIS A 17 14.79 -12.59 -2.33
N SER A 18 13.54 -12.13 -2.29
CA SER A 18 13.03 -11.26 -1.21
C SER A 18 12.57 -12.02 0.04
N GLY A 19 12.95 -13.28 0.23
CA GLY A 19 12.75 -14.03 1.48
C GLY A 19 11.31 -14.09 2.03
N GLY A 20 10.28 -13.98 1.18
CA GLY A 20 8.87 -14.01 1.58
C GLY A 20 8.25 -12.65 1.98
N TRP A 21 9.05 -11.61 2.15
CA TRP A 21 8.58 -10.27 2.57
C TRP A 21 7.59 -9.63 1.59
N ILE A 22 7.76 -9.86 0.28
CA ILE A 22 6.82 -9.38 -0.73
C ILE A 22 5.42 -9.96 -0.47
N LYS A 23 5.34 -11.27 -0.23
CA LYS A 23 4.07 -11.97 -0.01
C LYS A 23 3.38 -11.47 1.26
N ALA A 24 4.12 -11.35 2.37
CA ALA A 24 3.58 -10.81 3.62
C ALA A 24 3.04 -9.38 3.45
N LEU A 25 3.76 -8.50 2.76
CA LEU A 25 3.32 -7.10 2.52
C LEU A 25 2.12 -6.98 1.56
N LEU A 26 1.91 -7.98 0.71
CA LEU A 26 0.75 -8.10 -0.16
C LEU A 26 -0.46 -8.65 0.60
N GLU A 27 -0.27 -9.69 1.42
CA GLU A 27 -1.30 -10.26 2.28
C GLU A 27 -1.82 -9.22 3.30
N GLU A 28 -0.93 -8.42 3.89
CA GLU A 28 -1.33 -7.32 4.80
C GLU A 28 -2.19 -6.27 4.08
N ALA A 29 -1.81 -5.91 2.85
CA ALA A 29 -2.57 -4.95 2.05
C ALA A 29 -3.94 -5.51 1.65
N GLU A 30 -4.00 -6.81 1.38
CA GLU A 30 -5.25 -7.49 1.08
C GLU A 30 -6.14 -7.59 2.32
N ASN A 31 -5.57 -7.83 3.50
CA ASN A 31 -6.28 -7.84 4.77
C ASN A 31 -6.96 -6.48 5.05
N GLU A 32 -6.23 -5.38 4.87
CA GLU A 32 -6.81 -4.03 5.02
C GLU A 32 -7.87 -3.72 3.96
N ARG A 33 -7.70 -4.23 2.72
CA ARG A 33 -8.75 -4.12 1.70
C ARG A 33 -10.01 -4.88 2.14
N MET A 34 -9.86 -6.06 2.74
CA MET A 34 -10.99 -6.85 3.24
C MET A 34 -11.73 -6.10 4.36
N HIS A 35 -11.02 -5.46 5.30
CA HIS A 35 -11.65 -4.58 6.29
C HIS A 35 -12.53 -3.52 5.63
N LEU A 36 -12.01 -2.83 4.61
CA LEU A 36 -12.77 -1.81 3.89
C LEU A 36 -14.00 -2.39 3.18
N MET A 37 -13.87 -3.56 2.52
CA MET A 37 -15.01 -4.21 1.85
C MET A 37 -16.13 -4.55 2.84
N THR A 38 -15.79 -5.06 4.02
CA THR A 38 -16.78 -5.33 5.08
C THR A 38 -17.48 -4.06 5.54
N PHE A 39 -16.76 -2.94 5.69
CA PHE A 39 -17.40 -1.66 6.04
C PHE A 39 -18.32 -1.13 4.93
N MET A 40 -17.98 -1.33 3.66
CA MET A 40 -18.82 -0.90 2.53
C MET A 40 -20.13 -1.71 2.40
N GLU A 41 -20.18 -2.94 2.92
CA GLU A 41 -21.44 -3.71 2.99
C GLU A 41 -22.41 -3.10 4.01
N VAL A 42 -21.89 -2.49 5.08
CA VAL A 42 -22.69 -1.86 6.14
C VAL A 42 -23.04 -0.41 5.81
N ALA A 43 -22.09 0.36 5.27
CA ALA A 43 -22.25 1.77 4.95
C ALA A 43 -22.10 2.00 3.45
N GLN A 44 -23.19 2.38 2.77
CA GLN A 44 -23.15 2.78 1.36
C GLN A 44 -22.57 4.20 1.22
N PRO A 45 -21.36 4.36 0.68
CA PRO A 45 -20.70 5.65 0.67
C PRO A 45 -21.35 6.60 -0.36
N ARG A 46 -21.60 7.83 0.06
CA ARG A 46 -22.11 8.90 -0.82
C ARG A 46 -21.00 9.40 -1.75
N TRP A 47 -21.38 10.14 -2.79
CA TRP A 47 -20.44 10.58 -3.82
C TRP A 47 -19.29 11.45 -3.25
N TYR A 48 -19.53 12.25 -2.22
CA TYR A 48 -18.51 13.10 -1.59
C TYR A 48 -17.52 12.29 -0.73
N GLU A 49 -17.97 11.21 -0.08
CA GLU A 49 -17.09 10.30 0.67
C GLU A 49 -16.17 9.54 -0.30
N ARG A 50 -16.70 9.12 -1.45
CA ARG A 50 -15.89 8.52 -2.51
C ARG A 50 -14.84 9.49 -3.06
N ALA A 51 -15.22 10.76 -3.27
CA ALA A 51 -14.28 11.79 -3.69
C ALA A 51 -13.18 12.03 -2.64
N LEU A 52 -13.56 12.09 -1.35
CA LEU A 52 -12.61 12.22 -0.25
C LEU A 52 -11.62 11.05 -0.21
N VAL A 53 -12.12 9.82 -0.28
CA VAL A 53 -11.27 8.61 -0.31
C VAL A 53 -10.32 8.66 -1.50
N PHE A 54 -10.79 9.05 -2.69
CA PHE A 54 -9.93 9.19 -3.86
C PHE A 54 -8.81 10.22 -3.67
N THR A 55 -9.14 11.39 -3.10
CA THR A 55 -8.15 12.43 -2.80
C THR A 55 -7.13 11.96 -1.76
N VAL A 56 -7.59 11.38 -0.64
CA VAL A 56 -6.73 10.87 0.42
C VAL A 56 -5.84 9.75 -0.11
N GLN A 57 -6.39 8.81 -0.86
CA GLN A 57 -5.64 7.73 -1.50
C GLN A 57 -4.56 8.29 -2.42
N GLY A 58 -4.88 9.29 -3.24
CA GLY A 58 -3.91 9.97 -4.10
C GLY A 58 -2.76 10.61 -3.32
N VAL A 59 -3.06 11.35 -2.25
CA VAL A 59 -2.03 12.02 -1.43
C VAL A 59 -1.16 11.02 -0.70
N PHE A 60 -1.76 10.08 0.04
CA PHE A 60 -1.02 9.12 0.85
C PHE A 60 -0.21 8.14 0.00
N PHE A 61 -0.75 7.66 -1.13
CA PHE A 61 -0.01 6.79 -2.02
C PHE A 61 1.27 7.47 -2.53
N ASN A 62 1.16 8.71 -3.02
CA ASN A 62 2.30 9.46 -3.53
C ASN A 62 3.31 9.80 -2.41
N ALA A 63 2.84 10.20 -1.23
CA ALA A 63 3.71 10.50 -0.09
C ALA A 63 4.51 9.26 0.35
N TYR A 64 3.85 8.10 0.51
CA TYR A 64 4.54 6.85 0.86
C TYR A 64 5.46 6.35 -0.26
N PHE A 65 5.07 6.51 -1.53
CA PHE A 65 5.91 6.14 -2.67
C PHE A 65 7.19 6.96 -2.72
N LEU A 66 7.09 8.29 -2.62
CA LEU A 66 8.25 9.18 -2.57
C LEU A 66 9.09 8.95 -1.32
N GLY A 67 8.45 8.75 -0.16
CA GLY A 67 9.14 8.44 1.09
C GLY A 67 9.99 7.17 1.00
N TYR A 68 9.43 6.09 0.43
CA TYR A 68 10.17 4.85 0.20
C TYR A 68 11.28 4.99 -0.86
N LEU A 69 11.09 5.84 -1.89
CA LEU A 69 12.14 6.13 -2.88
C LEU A 69 13.31 6.90 -2.27
N ILE A 70 13.04 7.91 -1.43
CA ILE A 70 14.07 8.75 -0.80
C ILE A 70 14.81 7.97 0.30
N SER A 71 14.08 7.28 1.18
CA SER A 71 14.69 6.52 2.28
C SER A 71 13.88 5.26 2.61
N PRO A 72 14.22 4.11 2.02
CA PRO A 72 13.56 2.85 2.32
C PRO A 72 13.76 2.41 3.79
N LYS A 73 14.83 2.87 4.46
CA LYS A 73 15.07 2.58 5.89
C LYS A 73 14.14 3.38 6.81
N PHE A 74 13.79 4.61 6.44
CA PHE A 74 12.86 5.43 7.22
C PHE A 74 11.42 4.95 7.02
N ALA A 75 11.04 4.64 5.78
CA ALA A 75 9.68 4.23 5.45
C ALA A 75 9.31 2.79 5.89
N HIS A 76 10.31 1.98 6.29
CA HIS A 76 10.06 0.67 6.92
C HIS A 76 9.94 0.75 8.44
N ARG A 77 10.27 1.90 9.05
CA ARG A 77 10.16 2.17 10.50
C ARG A 77 8.89 2.93 10.89
N MET A 78 8.32 3.67 9.95
CA MET A 78 7.00 4.31 10.01
C MET A 78 5.93 3.30 9.63
#